data_AF-A0A927WLM7-F1
#
_entry.id   AF-A0A927WLM7-F1
#
_cell.length_a   1.000
_cell.length_b   1.000
_cell.length_c   1.000
_cell.angle_alpha   90.00
_cell.angle_beta   90.00
_cell.angle_gamma   90.00
#
_symmetry.space_group_name_H-M   'P 1'
#
loop_
_entity.id
_entity.type
_entity.pdbx_description
1 polymer ?
#
loop_
_entity_poly.entity_id
_entity_poly.type
_entity_poly.pdbx_seq_one_letter_code
_entity_poly.pdbx_strand_id
1 'polypeptide(L)'
;MTLSIDIETFSSVDLSRSGVYKYAESPDFEILLFGYSVDGGPVRLVDFTDGEELPPEIVSALLDDKSPKWAFNCSFERTCIARYLRDKDKLAEGEFLRDFKDPNAVCCGIGRDVFNAGANAKFAPSIDEELQPTMTARGPGAVSQGYIVRRLIPLECCRLQGFPDWWCADLGTENPTEEEMAFWRNVFETHRKVMGTAKKPKSDNQIRKWLDDPHTDGAEYKMWGNGVALPCVYYVMMGIAHFSKES
;
A
#
# COMPACT_ATOMS: atom_id res chain seq x y z
N MET A 1 0.29 16.90 -4.05
CA MET A 1 -0.76 16.06 -3.47
C MET A 1 -0.26 14.63 -3.40
N THR A 2 -0.50 13.94 -2.30
CA THR A 2 -0.25 12.52 -2.12
C THR A 2 -1.57 11.78 -1.99
N LEU A 3 -1.67 10.60 -2.60
CA LEU A 3 -2.83 9.74 -2.57
C LEU A 3 -2.48 8.44 -1.89
N SER A 4 -3.25 8.03 -0.89
CA SER A 4 -3.26 6.65 -0.41
C SER A 4 -4.54 5.99 -0.90
N ILE A 5 -4.43 4.83 -1.55
CA ILE A 5 -5.50 4.21 -2.33
C ILE A 5 -5.65 2.75 -1.90
N ASP A 6 -6.90 2.32 -1.77
CA ASP A 6 -7.29 0.92 -1.63
C ASP A 6 -8.55 0.69 -2.48
N ILE A 7 -8.67 -0.48 -3.11
CA ILE A 7 -9.79 -0.78 -4.03
C ILE A 7 -10.37 -2.16 -3.74
N GLU A 8 -11.69 -2.25 -3.86
CA GLU A 8 -12.40 -3.53 -3.86
C GLU A 8 -12.82 -3.86 -5.27
N THR A 9 -12.56 -5.08 -5.72
CA THR A 9 -12.73 -5.47 -7.11
C THR A 9 -13.45 -6.79 -7.24
N PHE A 10 -14.08 -7.00 -8.39
CA PHE A 10 -14.68 -8.25 -8.81
C PHE A 10 -14.12 -8.68 -10.15
N SER A 11 -13.96 -10.00 -10.31
CA SER A 11 -13.72 -10.70 -11.56
C SER A 11 -14.00 -12.17 -11.33
N SER A 12 -14.57 -12.87 -12.32
CA SER A 12 -14.76 -14.33 -12.22
C SER A 12 -13.45 -15.12 -12.24
N VAL A 13 -12.34 -14.48 -12.61
CA VAL A 13 -11.02 -15.11 -12.63
C VAL A 13 -10.45 -15.24 -11.21
N ASP A 14 -9.91 -16.42 -10.88
CA ASP A 14 -9.22 -16.62 -9.60
C ASP A 14 -7.85 -15.92 -9.61
N LEU A 15 -7.74 -14.84 -8.83
CA LEU A 15 -6.53 -14.04 -8.67
C LEU A 15 -5.32 -14.87 -8.22
N SER A 16 -5.52 -15.79 -7.27
CA SER A 16 -4.45 -16.60 -6.68
C SER A 16 -3.83 -17.57 -7.69
N ARG A 17 -4.62 -18.00 -8.68
CA ARG A 17 -4.19 -18.96 -9.72
C ARG A 17 -3.67 -18.28 -10.97
N SER A 18 -4.21 -17.12 -11.31
CA SER A 18 -4.04 -16.51 -12.63
C SER A 18 -3.19 -15.24 -12.62
N GLY A 19 -2.99 -14.64 -11.44
CA GLY A 19 -2.28 -13.37 -11.28
C GLY A 19 -3.11 -12.16 -11.72
N VAL A 20 -2.63 -10.97 -11.36
CA VAL A 20 -3.41 -9.72 -11.50
C VAL A 20 -3.75 -9.36 -12.95
N TYR A 21 -2.85 -9.58 -13.90
CA TYR A 21 -3.10 -9.18 -15.30
C TYR A 21 -4.32 -9.89 -15.87
N LYS A 22 -4.36 -11.22 -15.79
CA LYS A 22 -5.52 -12.01 -16.23
C LYS A 22 -6.79 -11.69 -15.44
N TYR A 23 -6.64 -11.39 -14.15
CA TYR A 23 -7.75 -11.01 -13.30
C TYR A 23 -8.41 -9.70 -13.79
N ALA A 24 -7.60 -8.67 -14.03
CA ALA A 24 -8.04 -7.34 -14.48
C ALA A 24 -8.41 -7.29 -15.98
N GLU A 25 -7.89 -8.21 -16.79
CA GLU A 25 -8.24 -8.33 -18.21
C GLU A 25 -9.58 -9.04 -18.44
N SER A 26 -10.15 -9.67 -17.40
CA SER A 26 -11.43 -10.37 -17.52
C SER A 26 -12.52 -9.45 -18.07
N PRO A 27 -13.43 -9.94 -18.95
CA PRO A 27 -14.52 -9.14 -19.49
C PRO A 27 -15.51 -8.63 -18.44
N ASP A 28 -15.61 -9.32 -17.30
CA ASP A 28 -16.46 -9.00 -16.15
C ASP A 28 -15.67 -8.36 -14.99
N PHE A 29 -14.44 -7.90 -15.25
CA PHE A 29 -13.68 -7.20 -14.23
C PHE A 29 -14.31 -5.83 -13.93
N GLU A 30 -14.52 -5.56 -12.65
CA GLU A 30 -15.04 -4.29 -12.16
C GLU A 30 -14.31 -3.86 -10.89
N ILE A 31 -14.02 -2.56 -10.77
CA ILE A 31 -13.76 -1.95 -9.46
C ILE A 31 -15.14 -1.65 -8.86
N LEU A 32 -15.40 -2.15 -7.67
CA LEU A 32 -16.67 -1.96 -6.97
C LEU A 32 -16.61 -0.71 -6.09
N LEU A 33 -15.56 -0.63 -5.26
CA LEU A 33 -15.34 0.46 -4.31
C LEU A 33 -13.95 1.03 -4.47
N PHE A 34 -13.83 2.34 -4.36
CA PHE A 34 -12.56 3.06 -4.40
C PHE A 34 -12.37 3.89 -3.12
N GLY A 35 -11.53 3.38 -2.22
CA GLY A 35 -11.10 4.09 -1.02
C GLY A 35 -9.88 4.96 -1.31
N TYR A 36 -9.92 6.23 -0.92
CA TYR A 36 -8.75 7.10 -1.04
C TYR A 36 -8.60 8.11 0.10
N SER A 37 -7.37 8.43 0.45
CA SER A 37 -7.00 9.51 1.37
C SER A 37 -6.08 10.49 0.65
N VAL A 38 -6.37 11.79 0.81
CA VAL A 38 -5.57 12.89 0.26
C VAL A 38 -4.69 13.47 1.37
N ASP A 39 -3.39 13.49 1.16
CA ASP A 39 -2.41 14.09 2.07
C ASP A 39 -2.52 13.59 3.53
N GLY A 40 -2.84 12.30 3.70
CA GLY A 40 -3.02 11.66 5.00
C GLY A 40 -4.28 12.09 5.75
N GLY A 41 -5.20 12.78 5.07
CA GLY A 41 -6.50 13.14 5.59
C GLY A 41 -7.47 11.96 5.72
N PRO A 42 -8.74 12.22 6.07
CA PRO A 42 -9.76 11.18 6.20
C PRO A 42 -9.93 10.39 4.90
N VAL A 43 -10.13 9.08 5.04
CA VAL A 43 -10.46 8.20 3.91
C VAL A 43 -11.85 8.56 3.39
N ARG A 44 -11.95 8.72 2.07
CA ARG A 44 -13.18 8.92 1.30
C ARG A 44 -13.44 7.66 0.48
N LEU A 45 -14.71 7.31 0.33
CA LEU A 45 -15.16 6.15 -0.43
C LEU A 45 -15.90 6.64 -1.67
N VAL A 46 -15.68 5.99 -2.81
CA VAL A 46 -16.51 6.12 -4.01
C VAL A 46 -17.10 4.77 -4.34
N ASP A 47 -18.41 4.70 -4.48
CA ASP A 47 -19.17 3.49 -4.82
C ASP A 47 -19.52 3.46 -6.31
N PHE A 48 -18.75 2.72 -7.09
CA PHE A 48 -19.01 2.57 -8.51
C PHE A 48 -20.25 1.70 -8.79
N THR A 49 -20.71 0.90 -7.82
CA THR A 49 -21.91 0.07 -7.97
C THR A 49 -23.19 0.91 -7.92
N ASP A 50 -23.15 2.09 -7.29
CA ASP A 50 -24.22 3.10 -7.30
C ASP A 50 -24.02 4.15 -8.41
N GLY A 51 -23.06 3.94 -9.31
CA GLY A 51 -22.77 4.84 -10.43
C GLY A 51 -22.04 6.12 -10.05
N GLU A 52 -21.44 6.19 -8.87
CA GLU A 52 -20.57 7.31 -8.51
C GLU A 52 -19.32 7.36 -9.42
N GLU A 53 -18.71 8.54 -9.54
CA GLU A 53 -17.48 8.72 -10.30
C GLU A 53 -16.38 9.33 -9.43
N LEU A 54 -15.13 8.98 -9.74
CA LEU A 54 -13.98 9.61 -9.09
C LEU A 54 -14.00 11.12 -9.36
N PRO A 55 -13.75 11.96 -8.32
CA PRO A 55 -13.60 13.39 -8.53
C PRO A 55 -12.49 13.70 -9.55
N PRO A 56 -12.64 14.72 -10.42
CA PRO A 56 -11.68 15.03 -11.47
C PRO A 56 -10.25 15.27 -10.96
N GLU A 57 -10.10 15.86 -9.78
CA GLU A 57 -8.82 16.07 -9.12
C GLU A 57 -8.11 14.76 -8.75
N ILE A 58 -8.88 13.72 -8.39
CA ILE A 58 -8.34 12.39 -8.07
C ILE A 58 -7.90 11.70 -9.35
N VAL A 59 -8.71 11.76 -10.42
CA VAL A 59 -8.33 11.24 -11.74
C VAL A 59 -7.05 11.92 -12.25
N SER A 60 -6.97 13.26 -12.12
CA SER A 60 -5.77 14.01 -12.50
C SER A 60 -4.54 13.58 -11.68
N ALA A 61 -4.69 13.37 -10.38
CA ALA A 61 -3.60 12.92 -9.52
C ALA A 61 -3.17 11.46 -9.80
N LEU A 62 -4.09 10.60 -10.24
CA LEU A 62 -3.78 9.24 -10.69
C LEU A 62 -2.87 9.26 -11.94
N LEU A 63 -3.16 10.15 -12.89
CA LEU A 63 -2.39 10.31 -14.13
C LEU A 63 -1.11 11.13 -13.97
N ASP A 64 -1.03 12.01 -12.97
CA ASP A 64 0.13 12.88 -12.72
C ASP A 64 1.34 12.08 -12.21
N ASP A 65 2.43 12.08 -12.96
CA ASP A 65 3.67 11.36 -12.64
C ASP A 65 4.44 11.97 -11.46
N LYS A 66 4.07 13.17 -11.01
CA LYS A 66 4.66 13.86 -9.86
C LYS A 66 3.89 13.64 -8.57
N SER A 67 2.63 13.24 -8.64
CA SER A 67 1.82 12.94 -7.45
C SER A 67 2.15 11.55 -6.91
N PRO A 68 2.61 11.41 -5.65
CA PRO A 68 2.83 10.12 -5.02
C PRO A 68 1.52 9.37 -4.80
N LYS A 69 1.50 8.10 -5.21
CA LYS A 69 0.41 7.15 -4.94
C LYS A 69 0.94 6.04 -4.04
N TRP A 70 0.24 5.81 -2.95
CA TRP A 70 0.51 4.79 -1.98
C TRP A 70 -0.61 3.77 -2.00
N ALA A 71 -0.26 2.50 -2.02
CA ALA A 71 -1.21 1.41 -1.89
C ALA A 71 -0.52 0.25 -1.18
N PHE A 72 -1.28 -0.67 -0.60
CA PHE A 72 -0.69 -1.78 0.14
C PHE A 72 0.01 -2.75 -0.82
N ASN A 73 -0.66 -3.09 -1.93
CA ASN A 73 -0.11 -3.95 -2.96
C ASN A 73 -0.02 -3.18 -4.28
N CYS A 74 0.79 -2.12 -4.35
CA CYS A 74 0.86 -1.22 -5.52
C CYS A 74 0.82 -1.90 -6.90
N SER A 75 1.38 -3.11 -7.08
CA SER A 75 1.25 -3.85 -8.35
C SER A 75 -0.19 -4.21 -8.71
N PHE A 76 -0.99 -4.62 -7.74
CA PHE A 76 -2.39 -4.98 -7.93
C PHE A 76 -3.24 -3.75 -8.24
N GLU A 77 -3.22 -2.76 -7.36
CA GLU A 77 -3.99 -1.52 -7.44
C GLU A 77 -3.65 -0.78 -8.74
N ARG A 78 -2.36 -0.68 -9.09
CA ARG A 78 -1.91 -0.06 -10.34
C ARG A 78 -2.48 -0.73 -11.59
N THR A 79 -2.50 -2.07 -11.61
CA THR A 79 -2.99 -2.83 -12.78
C THR A 79 -4.49 -2.65 -12.95
N CYS A 80 -5.24 -2.77 -11.86
CA CYS A 80 -6.69 -2.61 -11.83
C CYS A 80 -7.10 -1.17 -12.19
N ILE A 81 -6.43 -0.15 -11.62
CA ILE A 81 -6.72 1.25 -11.91
C ILE A 81 -6.33 1.60 -13.36
N ALA A 82 -5.22 1.08 -13.87
CA ALA A 82 -4.85 1.28 -15.27
C ALA A 82 -5.87 0.66 -16.23
N ARG A 83 -6.48 -0.48 -15.88
CA ARG A 83 -7.62 -1.03 -16.63
C ARG A 83 -8.82 -0.08 -16.57
N TYR A 84 -9.25 0.34 -15.39
CA TYR A 84 -10.36 1.27 -15.20
C TYR A 84 -10.18 2.59 -15.99
N LEU A 85 -8.99 3.18 -15.96
CA LEU A 85 -8.69 4.42 -16.68
C LEU A 85 -8.72 4.23 -18.21
N ARG A 86 -8.34 3.05 -18.72
CA ARG A 86 -8.47 2.71 -20.14
C ARG A 86 -9.93 2.60 -20.56
N ASP A 87 -10.76 1.94 -19.75
CA ASP A 87 -12.20 1.80 -20.02
C ASP A 87 -12.94 3.16 -20.03
N LYS A 88 -12.36 4.18 -19.37
CA LYS A 88 -12.87 5.57 -19.35
C LYS A 88 -12.18 6.50 -20.36
N ASP A 89 -11.40 5.97 -21.31
CA ASP A 89 -10.63 6.72 -22.31
C ASP A 89 -9.67 7.76 -21.69
N LYS A 90 -9.15 7.49 -20.49
CA LYS A 90 -8.22 8.38 -19.74
C LYS A 90 -6.76 7.95 -19.80
N LEU A 91 -6.50 6.73 -20.25
CA LEU A 91 -5.15 6.16 -20.41
C LEU A 91 -5.11 5.41 -21.73
N ALA A 92 -4.03 5.56 -22.52
CA ALA A 92 -3.94 4.89 -23.81
C ALA A 92 -3.64 3.39 -23.66
N GLU A 93 -3.97 2.61 -24.70
CA GLU A 93 -3.61 1.20 -24.75
C GLU A 93 -2.07 1.04 -24.75
N GLY A 94 -1.55 0.21 -23.85
CA GLY A 94 -0.12 0.01 -23.66
C GLY A 94 0.58 1.01 -22.73
N GLU A 95 -0.09 2.07 -22.29
CA GLU A 95 0.43 2.95 -21.23
C GLU A 95 0.24 2.32 -19.85
N PHE A 96 1.23 2.51 -18.98
CA PHE A 96 1.20 2.05 -17.60
C PHE A 96 1.37 3.23 -16.65
N LEU A 97 0.62 3.22 -15.55
CA LEU A 97 0.89 4.08 -14.40
C LEU A 97 2.29 3.75 -13.86
N ARG A 98 3.06 4.74 -13.39
CA ARG A 98 4.42 4.51 -12.87
C ARG A 98 4.46 3.60 -11.63
N ASP A 99 5.48 2.76 -11.53
CA ASP A 99 5.86 1.98 -10.34
C ASP A 99 7.29 2.27 -9.85
N PHE A 100 7.75 1.50 -8.85
CA PHE A 100 9.07 1.64 -8.24
C PHE A 100 10.22 1.06 -9.05
N LYS A 101 9.92 0.24 -10.06
CA LYS A 101 10.89 -0.39 -10.95
C LYS A 101 11.12 0.48 -12.18
N ASP A 102 10.18 1.35 -12.50
CA ASP A 102 10.35 2.35 -13.55
C ASP A 102 11.56 3.24 -13.22
N PRO A 103 12.46 3.47 -14.18
CA PRO A 103 13.65 4.27 -13.94
C PRO A 103 13.26 5.69 -13.52
N ASN A 104 13.89 6.18 -12.44
CA ASN A 104 13.72 7.55 -12.02
C ASN A 104 14.12 8.50 -13.16
N ALA A 105 13.31 9.54 -13.40
CA ALA A 105 13.68 10.61 -14.30
C ALA A 105 14.92 11.34 -13.73
N VAL A 106 16.08 11.06 -14.33
CA VAL A 106 17.38 11.75 -14.17
C VAL A 106 17.90 11.85 -12.72
N CYS A 107 18.86 11.00 -12.35
CA CYS A 107 19.62 11.15 -11.12
C CYS A 107 20.95 11.87 -11.42
N CYS A 108 21.05 13.17 -11.12
CA CYS A 108 22.32 13.90 -11.18
C CYS A 108 23.04 13.81 -9.82
N GLY A 109 24.22 13.21 -9.81
CA GLY A 109 25.13 13.30 -8.67
C GLY A 109 25.85 14.64 -8.74
N ILE A 110 25.52 15.58 -7.86
CA ILE A 110 26.23 16.87 -7.78
C ILE A 110 27.39 16.72 -6.80
N GLY A 111 28.62 16.71 -7.32
CA GLY A 111 29.84 16.70 -6.52
C GLY A 111 30.08 18.02 -5.77
N ARG A 112 30.88 17.98 -4.70
CA ARG A 112 31.22 19.15 -3.87
C ARG A 112 31.99 20.23 -4.66
N ASP A 113 32.69 19.83 -5.71
CA ASP A 113 33.37 20.68 -6.68
C ASP A 113 32.42 21.66 -7.39
N VAL A 114 31.16 21.27 -7.60
CA VAL A 114 30.11 22.14 -8.17
C VAL A 114 29.62 23.18 -7.16
N PHE A 115 29.54 22.82 -5.87
CA PHE A 115 29.09 23.75 -4.81
C PHE A 115 30.14 24.80 -4.43
N ASN A 116 31.43 24.53 -4.66
CA ASN A 116 32.53 25.47 -4.40
C ASN A 116 32.97 26.24 -5.65
N ALA A 117 32.26 26.09 -6.77
CA ALA A 117 32.55 26.77 -8.03
C ALA A 117 32.16 28.26 -7.95
N GLY A 118 33.07 29.11 -7.47
CA GLY A 118 33.06 30.53 -7.83
C GLY A 118 33.26 30.71 -9.34
N ALA A 119 33.06 31.92 -9.87
CA ALA A 119 33.02 32.27 -11.30
C ALA A 119 34.24 31.86 -12.17
N ASN A 120 35.28 31.23 -11.60
CA ASN A 120 36.51 30.78 -12.26
C ASN A 120 36.72 29.25 -12.23
N ALA A 121 35.67 28.45 -12.02
CA ALA A 121 35.79 26.99 -11.97
C ALA A 121 36.23 26.40 -13.32
N LYS A 122 37.25 25.52 -13.28
CA LYS A 122 37.81 24.83 -14.47
C LYS A 122 37.02 23.60 -14.91
N PHE A 123 35.99 23.20 -14.17
CA PHE A 123 35.16 22.03 -14.46
C PHE A 123 33.69 22.46 -14.53
N ALA A 124 33.07 22.24 -15.70
CA ALA A 124 31.65 22.43 -15.90
C ALA A 124 30.90 21.13 -15.54
N PRO A 125 29.69 21.19 -14.97
CA PRO A 125 28.84 20.01 -14.89
C PRO A 125 28.59 19.49 -16.31
N SER A 126 28.97 18.24 -16.59
CA SER A 126 28.65 17.56 -17.83
C SER A 126 27.28 16.89 -17.69
N ILE A 127 26.36 17.23 -18.59
CA ILE A 127 25.08 16.53 -18.74
C ILE A 127 25.20 15.75 -20.06
N ASP A 128 25.57 14.48 -19.96
CA ASP A 128 25.65 13.56 -21.09
C ASP A 128 24.68 12.40 -20.89
N GLU A 129 24.06 11.94 -21.97
CA GLU A 129 23.11 10.82 -21.95
C GLU A 129 23.88 9.53 -21.61
N GLU A 130 23.37 8.76 -20.64
CA GLU A 130 23.93 7.46 -20.19
C GLU A 130 25.35 7.46 -19.59
N LEU A 131 25.96 8.62 -19.33
CA LEU A 131 27.28 8.73 -18.69
C LEU A 131 27.18 9.33 -17.28
N GLN A 132 27.44 8.53 -16.24
CA GLN A 132 27.46 9.02 -14.86
C GLN A 132 28.91 9.30 -14.41
N PRO A 133 29.25 10.50 -13.91
CA PRO A 133 30.58 10.79 -13.38
C PRO A 133 30.85 9.97 -12.11
N THR A 134 32.09 9.50 -11.96
CA THR A 134 32.51 8.65 -10.83
C THR A 134 32.27 9.33 -9.48
N MET A 135 31.35 8.79 -8.68
CA MET A 135 31.13 9.23 -7.30
C MET A 135 32.37 8.96 -6.43
N THR A 136 33.04 10.00 -5.94
CA THR A 136 34.12 9.84 -4.96
C THR A 136 33.53 9.73 -3.55
N ALA A 137 33.73 8.60 -2.86
CA ALA A 137 33.15 8.27 -1.56
C ALA A 137 33.75 9.03 -0.34
N ARG A 138 34.03 10.34 -0.47
CA ARG A 138 34.50 11.16 0.67
C ARG A 138 33.64 12.40 0.86
N GLY A 139 32.88 12.41 1.95
CA GLY A 139 32.07 13.54 2.41
C GLY A 139 30.57 13.42 2.08
N PRO A 140 29.70 14.22 2.72
CA PRO A 140 28.26 14.22 2.44
C PRO A 140 28.03 14.70 1.01
N GLY A 141 27.49 13.82 0.17
CA GLY A 141 26.96 14.13 -1.15
C GLY A 141 25.49 14.52 -1.07
N ALA A 142 25.02 15.31 -2.03
CA ALA A 142 23.60 15.60 -2.21
C ALA A 142 23.06 14.75 -3.36
N VAL A 143 22.01 13.99 -3.09
CA VAL A 143 21.20 13.34 -4.13
C VAL A 143 20.00 14.25 -4.35
N SER A 144 19.76 14.67 -5.60
CA SER A 144 18.47 15.24 -5.97
C SER A 144 17.43 14.14 -5.85
N GLN A 145 16.60 14.19 -4.80
CA GLN A 145 15.53 13.22 -4.62
C GLN A 145 14.42 13.50 -5.63
N GLY A 146 14.45 12.79 -6.75
CA GLY A 146 13.26 12.52 -7.56
C GLY A 146 12.29 11.58 -6.81
N TYR A 147 11.11 11.36 -7.39
CA TYR A 147 10.07 10.43 -6.94
C TYR A 147 10.66 9.10 -6.43
N ILE A 148 10.58 8.83 -5.12
CA ILE A 148 10.99 7.54 -4.52
C ILE A 148 9.72 6.77 -4.19
N VAL A 149 9.46 5.70 -4.93
CA VAL A 149 8.46 4.72 -4.51
C VAL A 149 9.06 3.87 -3.38
N ARG A 150 8.40 3.85 -2.23
CA ARG A 150 8.75 3.00 -1.08
C ARG A 150 7.53 2.21 -0.62
N ARG A 151 7.76 1.17 0.18
CA ARG A 151 6.65 0.49 0.86
C ARG A 151 6.04 1.42 1.91
N LEU A 152 4.72 1.34 2.05
CA LEU A 152 4.03 1.90 3.21
C LEU A 152 4.57 1.25 4.48
N ILE A 153 4.67 1.99 5.57
CA ILE A 153 4.92 1.43 6.91
C ILE A 153 3.60 0.97 7.54
N PRO A 154 3.59 0.08 8.56
CA PRO A 154 2.36 -0.44 9.12
C PRO A 154 1.36 0.62 9.60
N LEU A 155 1.87 1.73 10.17
CA LEU A 155 1.03 2.87 10.58
C LEU A 155 0.34 3.56 9.40
N GLU A 156 1.02 3.68 8.26
CA GLU A 156 0.42 4.25 7.05
C GLU A 156 -0.66 3.33 6.48
N CYS A 157 -0.45 2.01 6.54
CA CYS A 157 -1.47 1.02 6.19
C CYS A 157 -2.69 1.10 7.12
N CYS A 158 -2.48 1.25 8.43
CA CYS A 158 -3.55 1.42 9.42
C CYS A 158 -4.45 2.61 9.06
N ARG A 159 -3.85 3.78 8.79
CA ARG A 159 -4.57 4.98 8.36
C ARG A 159 -5.31 4.79 7.04
N LEU A 160 -4.67 4.15 6.07
CA LEU A 160 -5.30 3.84 4.78
C LEU A 160 -6.52 2.93 4.95
N GLN A 161 -6.46 1.98 5.88
CA GLN A 161 -7.60 1.12 6.22
C GLN A 161 -8.67 1.84 7.07
N GLY A 162 -8.51 3.13 7.36
CA GLY A 162 -9.49 3.95 8.07
C GLY A 162 -9.45 3.82 9.59
N PHE A 163 -8.39 3.24 10.15
CA PHE A 163 -8.21 3.07 11.60
C PHE A 163 -7.38 4.20 12.20
N PRO A 164 -7.60 4.54 13.49
CA PRO A 164 -6.76 5.50 14.20
C PRO A 164 -5.36 4.94 14.46
N ASP A 165 -4.36 5.81 14.58
CA ASP A 165 -2.96 5.45 14.80
C ASP A 165 -2.74 4.48 15.97
N TRP A 166 -3.55 4.60 17.02
CA TRP A 166 -3.47 3.79 18.24
C TRP A 166 -4.28 2.48 18.17
N TRP A 167 -4.90 2.15 17.03
CA TRP A 167 -5.75 0.96 16.92
C TRP A 167 -5.04 -0.35 17.28
N CYS A 168 -3.76 -0.44 16.91
CA CYS A 168 -2.88 -1.54 17.29
C CYS A 168 -1.88 -1.10 18.35
N ALA A 169 -2.16 -0.11 19.19
CA ALA A 169 -1.29 0.20 20.32
C ALA A 169 -1.64 -0.68 21.53
N ASP A 170 -0.67 -0.90 22.41
CA ASP A 170 -0.86 -1.47 23.74
C ASP A 170 -1.56 -2.85 23.76
N LEU A 171 -1.30 -3.69 22.74
CA LEU A 171 -1.82 -5.06 22.69
C LEU A 171 -1.09 -6.03 23.63
N GLY A 172 0.04 -5.59 24.21
CA GLY A 172 0.90 -6.40 25.06
C GLY A 172 0.28 -6.72 26.43
N THR A 173 0.64 -7.87 26.97
CA THR A 173 0.29 -8.34 28.31
C THR A 173 1.53 -9.00 28.91
N GLU A 174 2.27 -8.24 29.74
CA GLU A 174 3.55 -8.67 30.34
C GLU A 174 3.39 -9.89 31.27
N ASN A 175 2.31 -9.91 32.06
CA ASN A 175 2.06 -10.94 33.07
C ASN A 175 0.68 -11.60 32.85
N PRO A 176 0.51 -12.42 31.79
CA PRO A 176 -0.76 -13.03 31.48
C PRO A 176 -1.15 -14.06 32.55
N THR A 177 -2.42 -14.03 32.93
CA THR A 177 -3.03 -15.01 33.82
C THR A 177 -3.05 -16.41 33.19
N GLU A 178 -3.22 -17.46 34.01
CA GLU A 178 -3.35 -18.81 33.45
C GLU A 178 -4.61 -18.99 32.59
N GLU A 179 -5.66 -18.20 32.82
CA GLU A 179 -6.86 -18.16 31.98
C GLU A 179 -6.54 -17.58 30.60
N GLU A 180 -5.83 -16.45 30.52
CA GLU A 180 -5.36 -15.87 29.25
C GLU A 180 -4.40 -16.81 28.53
N MET A 181 -3.48 -17.45 29.25
CA MET A 181 -2.58 -18.46 28.69
C MET A 181 -3.35 -19.66 28.15
N ALA A 182 -4.40 -20.13 28.83
CA ALA A 182 -5.27 -21.21 28.35
C ALA A 182 -6.01 -20.81 27.07
N PHE A 183 -6.53 -19.59 27.00
CA PHE A 183 -7.16 -19.04 25.81
C PHE A 183 -6.18 -19.01 24.62
N TRP A 184 -5.01 -18.40 24.79
CA TRP A 184 -4.03 -18.26 23.71
C TRP A 184 -3.41 -19.59 23.26
N ARG A 185 -3.25 -20.56 24.18
CA ARG A 185 -2.90 -21.95 23.82
C ARG A 185 -3.91 -22.53 22.83
N ASN A 186 -5.20 -22.35 23.09
CA ASN A 186 -6.27 -22.84 22.21
C ASN A 186 -6.27 -22.10 20.86
N VAL A 187 -6.14 -20.78 20.87
CA VAL A 187 -6.07 -19.95 19.64
C VAL A 187 -4.91 -20.41 18.74
N PHE A 188 -3.70 -20.54 19.28
CA PHE A 188 -2.54 -20.94 18.50
C PHE A 188 -2.62 -22.39 18.02
N GLU A 189 -3.19 -23.30 18.82
CA GLU A 189 -3.39 -24.69 18.40
C GLU A 189 -4.44 -24.81 17.29
N THR A 190 -5.53 -24.04 17.39
CA THR A 190 -6.55 -23.97 16.35
C THR A 190 -5.96 -23.44 15.05
N HIS A 191 -5.25 -22.30 15.09
CA HIS A 191 -4.56 -21.74 13.94
C HIS A 191 -3.56 -22.75 13.32
N ARG A 192 -2.78 -23.47 14.15
CA ARG A 192 -1.85 -24.51 13.69
C ARG A 192 -2.55 -25.62 12.92
N LYS A 193 -3.67 -26.13 13.43
CA LYS A 193 -4.46 -27.20 12.80
C LYS A 193 -5.06 -26.75 11.47
N VAL A 194 -5.57 -25.52 11.39
CA VAL A 194 -6.15 -24.95 10.17
C VAL A 194 -5.08 -24.73 9.10
N MET A 195 -3.96 -24.09 9.46
CA MET A 195 -2.92 -23.76 8.50
C MET A 195 -2.10 -24.99 8.06
N GLY A 196 -1.97 -26.02 8.92
CA GLY A 196 -1.25 -27.26 8.61
C GLY A 196 0.27 -27.12 8.43
N THR A 197 0.83 -25.92 8.59
CA THR A 197 2.24 -25.61 8.28
C THR A 197 3.20 -25.98 9.40
N ALA A 198 2.76 -26.02 10.66
CA ALA A 198 3.63 -26.25 11.81
C ALA A 198 3.43 -27.63 12.47
N LYS A 199 4.55 -28.33 12.63
CA LYS A 199 4.58 -29.72 13.15
C LYS A 199 4.28 -29.84 14.64
N LYS A 200 4.55 -28.80 15.45
CA LYS A 200 4.40 -28.83 16.91
C LYS A 200 3.63 -27.61 17.41
N PRO A 201 2.87 -27.73 18.51
CA PRO A 201 2.27 -26.60 19.20
C PRO A 201 3.33 -25.60 19.69
N LYS A 202 2.93 -24.33 19.85
CA LYS A 202 3.77 -23.33 20.54
C LYS A 202 3.88 -23.70 22.03
N SER A 203 5.07 -23.52 22.61
CA SER A 203 5.27 -23.67 24.05
C SER A 203 4.77 -22.44 24.82
N ASP A 204 4.47 -22.61 26.11
CA ASP A 204 4.05 -21.50 26.97
C ASP A 204 5.03 -20.32 26.96
N ASN A 205 6.34 -20.58 26.94
CA ASN A 205 7.36 -19.52 26.89
C ASN A 205 7.28 -18.72 25.58
N GLN A 206 6.95 -19.39 24.45
CA GLN A 206 6.76 -18.70 23.17
C GLN A 206 5.48 -17.86 23.17
N ILE A 207 4.43 -18.33 23.86
CA ILE A 207 3.17 -17.60 23.99
C ILE A 207 3.36 -16.39 24.91
N ARG A 208 3.97 -16.53 26.09
CA ARG A 208 4.27 -15.41 26.99
C ARG A 208 5.13 -14.35 26.31
N LYS A 209 6.19 -14.75 25.61
CA LYS A 209 7.03 -13.81 24.85
C LYS A 209 6.25 -13.07 23.76
N TRP A 210 5.30 -13.74 23.10
CA TRP A 210 4.47 -13.10 22.09
C TRP A 210 3.42 -12.18 22.72
N LEU A 211 2.87 -12.53 23.89
CA LEU A 211 1.93 -11.67 24.60
C LEU A 211 2.60 -10.43 25.15
N ASP A 212 3.85 -10.50 25.58
CA ASP A 212 4.61 -9.35 26.08
C ASP A 212 4.71 -8.22 25.04
N ASP A 213 5.04 -8.57 23.79
CA ASP A 213 5.09 -7.66 22.66
C ASP A 213 4.59 -8.36 21.38
N PRO A 214 3.26 -8.33 21.11
CA PRO A 214 2.68 -9.01 19.97
C PRO A 214 2.94 -8.29 18.64
N HIS A 215 3.69 -7.18 18.65
CA HIS A 215 3.98 -6.38 17.48
C HIS A 215 5.11 -6.96 16.65
N THR A 216 4.83 -7.12 15.35
CA THR A 216 5.87 -7.22 14.34
C THR A 216 5.36 -6.55 13.08
N ASP A 217 6.22 -5.79 12.38
CA ASP A 217 5.90 -5.22 11.08
C ASP A 217 5.28 -6.27 10.15
N GLY A 218 5.83 -7.48 10.12
CA GLY A 218 5.34 -8.57 9.28
C GLY A 218 3.90 -9.03 9.62
N ALA A 219 3.54 -9.07 10.91
CA ALA A 219 2.19 -9.41 11.33
C ALA A 219 1.19 -8.31 10.98
N GLU A 220 1.55 -7.04 11.21
CA GLU A 220 0.71 -5.90 10.87
C GLU A 220 0.53 -5.76 9.36
N TYR A 221 1.60 -5.90 8.57
CA TYR A 221 1.49 -5.97 7.12
C TYR A 221 0.54 -7.08 6.68
N LYS A 222 0.68 -8.28 7.25
CA LYS A 222 -0.21 -9.39 6.89
C LYS A 222 -1.67 -9.07 7.24
N MET A 223 -1.92 -8.44 8.38
CA MET A 223 -3.26 -8.05 8.79
C MET A 223 -3.84 -6.99 7.86
N TRP A 224 -3.12 -5.89 7.61
CA TRP A 224 -3.59 -4.82 6.75
C TRP A 224 -3.73 -5.23 5.28
N GLY A 225 -2.86 -6.10 4.79
CA GLY A 225 -2.88 -6.55 3.39
C GLY A 225 -3.92 -7.61 3.04
N ASN A 226 -4.53 -8.24 4.04
CA ASN A 226 -5.64 -9.19 3.83
C ASN A 226 -6.97 -8.65 4.41
N GLY A 227 -6.95 -7.43 4.92
CA GLY A 227 -8.12 -6.73 5.44
C GLY A 227 -8.86 -5.98 4.34
N VAL A 228 -10.05 -5.50 4.68
CA VAL A 228 -10.87 -4.59 3.88
C VAL A 228 -10.89 -3.26 4.61
N ALA A 229 -10.86 -2.14 3.88
CA ALA A 229 -10.92 -0.82 4.50
C ALA A 229 -12.19 -0.65 5.34
N LEU A 230 -12.05 -0.12 6.56
CA LEU A 230 -13.16 0.07 7.49
C LEU A 230 -14.33 0.86 6.88
N PRO A 231 -14.11 1.93 6.08
CA PRO A 231 -15.18 2.63 5.39
C PRO A 231 -15.99 1.72 4.45
N CYS A 232 -15.34 0.82 3.71
CA CYS A 232 -16.00 -0.15 2.82
C CYS A 232 -16.90 -1.09 3.63
N VAL A 233 -16.38 -1.66 4.73
CA VAL A 233 -17.14 -2.55 5.62
C VAL A 233 -18.33 -1.81 6.23
N TYR A 234 -18.12 -0.59 6.74
CA TYR A 234 -19.17 0.21 7.33
C TYR A 234 -20.29 0.50 6.34
N TYR A 235 -19.94 0.88 5.11
CA TYR A 235 -20.90 1.14 4.04
C TYR A 235 -21.77 -0.09 3.72
N VAL A 236 -21.15 -1.24 3.46
CA VAL A 236 -21.87 -2.49 3.17
C VAL A 236 -22.80 -2.88 4.33
N MET A 237 -22.30 -2.81 5.57
CA MET A 237 -23.09 -3.18 6.74
C MET A 237 -24.26 -2.21 6.99
N MET A 238 -24.09 -0.92 6.70
CA MET A 238 -25.17 0.07 6.75
C MET A 238 -26.25 -0.23 5.71
N GLY A 239 -25.87 -0.61 4.49
CA GLY A 239 -26.81 -1.07 3.46
C GLY A 239 -27.61 -2.29 3.91
N ILE A 240 -26.93 -3.33 4.42
CA ILE A 240 -27.60 -4.53 4.97
C ILE A 240 -28.57 -4.15 6.10
N ALA A 241 -28.14 -3.29 7.03
CA ALA A 241 -28.98 -2.85 8.15
C ALA A 241 -30.18 -2.01 7.71
N HIS A 242 -30.08 -1.28 6.59
CA HIS A 242 -31.19 -0.54 6.00
C HIS A 242 -32.21 -1.50 5.38
N PHE A 243 -31.79 -2.37 4.45
CA PHE A 243 -32.70 -3.28 3.75
C PHE A 243 -33.31 -4.37 4.64
N SER A 244 -32.59 -4.80 5.69
CA SER A 244 -33.12 -5.76 6.66
C SER A 244 -34.24 -5.21 7.54
N LYS A 245 -34.40 -3.88 7.63
CA LYS A 245 -35.53 -3.22 8.32
C LYS A 245 -36.75 -3.04 7.42
N GLU A 246 -36.57 -3.14 6.11
CA GLU A 246 -37.63 -3.02 5.10
C GLU A 246 -38.20 -4.39 4.66
N SER A 247 -37.64 -5.49 5.18
CA SER A 247 -38.05 -6.89 4.94
C SER A 247 -38.90 -7.43 6.09
#